data_AF-A0A354FEF7-F1
#
_entry.id   AF-A0A354FEF7-F1
#
_cell.length_a   1.000
_cell.length_b   1.000
_cell.length_c   1.000
_cell.angle_alpha   90.00
_cell.angle_beta   90.00
_cell.angle_gamma   90.00
#
_symmetry.space_group_name_H-M   'P 1'
#
loop_
_entity.id
_entity.type
_entity.pdbx_description
1 polymer ?
#
loop_
_entity_poly.entity_id
_entity_poly.type
_entity_poly.pdbx_seq_one_letter_code
_entity_poly.pdbx_strand_id
1 'polypeptide(L)' 'MFRTSKDEEPNKYNDEYQALTDAHHDWMVARSYFEQVTEPDLVDFAILSLQAAEKRYEYLWKKMKDKDS' A
#
# COMPACT_ATOMS: atom_id res chain seq x y z
N MET A 1 -32.00 4.28 28.10
CA MET A 1 -32.35 3.49 26.90
C MET A 1 -31.08 3.34 26.07
N PHE A 2 -30.50 2.15 26.09
CA PHE A 2 -29.32 1.80 25.30
C PHE A 2 -29.78 1.64 23.85
N ARG A 3 -29.40 2.58 22.99
CA ARG A 3 -29.46 2.39 21.55
C ARG A 3 -28.29 1.48 21.21
N THR A 4 -28.61 0.26 20.81
CA THR A 4 -27.67 -0.73 20.31
C THR A 4 -26.92 -0.13 19.13
N SER A 5 -25.65 0.24 19.34
CA SER A 5 -24.67 0.37 18.26
C SER A 5 -24.57 -1.01 17.63
N LYS A 6 -25.39 -1.19 16.61
CA LYS A 6 -25.44 -2.38 15.77
C LYS A 6 -24.02 -2.60 15.26
N ASP A 7 -23.51 -3.78 15.55
CA ASP A 7 -22.19 -4.26 15.19
C ASP A 7 -21.96 -4.05 13.68
N GLU A 8 -21.24 -2.99 13.32
CA GLU A 8 -20.64 -2.88 11.99
C GLU A 8 -19.42 -3.80 12.01
N GLU A 9 -19.61 -5.05 11.59
CA GLU A 9 -18.48 -5.93 11.33
C GLU A 9 -17.52 -5.21 10.38
N PRO A 10 -16.22 -5.08 10.72
CA PRO A 10 -15.28 -4.41 9.84
C PRO A 10 -15.29 -5.11 8.49
N ASN A 11 -15.67 -4.38 7.45
CA ASN A 11 -15.69 -4.90 6.10
C ASN A 11 -14.25 -5.14 5.66
N LYS A 12 -13.74 -6.34 5.95
CA LYS A 12 -12.38 -6.79 5.67
C LYS A 12 -11.98 -6.59 4.19
N TYR A 13 -12.94 -6.63 3.27
CA TYR A 13 -12.69 -6.34 1.85
C TYR A 13 -12.38 -4.86 1.60
N ASN A 14 -13.05 -3.96 2.31
CA ASN A 14 -12.79 -2.53 2.23
C ASN A 14 -11.42 -2.19 2.82
N ASP A 15 -11.04 -2.80 3.93
CA ASP A 15 -9.74 -2.57 4.58
C ASP A 15 -8.58 -3.09 3.72
N GLU A 16 -8.75 -4.27 3.10
CA GLU A 16 -7.75 -4.80 2.17
C GLU A 16 -7.63 -3.92 0.93
N TYR A 17 -8.75 -3.48 0.35
CA TYR A 17 -8.76 -2.57 -0.83
C TYR A 17 -8.11 -1.22 -0.54
N GLN A 18 -8.35 -0.67 0.65
CA GLN A 18 -7.66 0.53 1.13
C GLN A 18 -6.16 0.29 1.23
N ALA A 19 -5.73 -0.82 1.86
CA ALA A 19 -4.32 -1.15 1.98
C ALA A 19 -3.60 -1.29 0.62
N LEU A 20 -4.28 -1.82 -0.41
CA LEU A 20 -3.74 -1.88 -1.77
C LEU A 20 -3.61 -0.49 -2.40
N THR A 21 -4.62 0.36 -2.21
CA THR A 21 -4.63 1.73 -2.73
C THR A 21 -3.52 2.56 -2.07
N ASP A 22 -3.34 2.41 -0.76
CA ASP A 22 -2.27 3.04 0.00
C ASP A 22 -0.90 2.55 -0.47
N ALA A 23 -0.73 1.24 -0.67
CA ALA A 23 0.52 0.68 -1.18
C ALA A 23 0.85 1.18 -2.60
N HIS A 24 -0.16 1.36 -3.46
CA HIS A 24 0.01 1.96 -4.78
C HIS A 24 0.41 3.44 -4.68
N HIS A 25 -0.20 4.21 -3.76
CA HIS A 25 0.17 5.59 -3.51
C HIS A 25 1.61 5.71 -3.01
N ASP A 26 2.00 4.89 -2.03
CA ASP A 26 3.36 4.80 -1.51
C ASP A 26 4.37 4.50 -2.62
N TRP A 27 4.02 3.59 -3.54
CA TRP A 27 4.85 3.26 -4.69
C TRP A 27 5.05 4.46 -5.62
N MET A 28 3.97 5.20 -5.92
CA MET A 28 4.05 6.41 -6.73
C MET A 28 4.89 7.52 -6.07
N VAL A 29 4.77 7.69 -4.75
CA VAL A 29 5.58 8.64 -3.98
C VAL A 29 7.06 8.24 -4.00
N ALA A 30 7.37 6.97 -3.73
CA ALA A 30 8.74 6.46 -3.75
C ALA A 30 9.37 6.58 -5.14
N ARG A 31 8.59 6.36 -6.20
CA ARG A 31 9.01 6.57 -7.59
C ARG A 31 9.32 8.04 -7.87
N SER A 32 8.42 8.95 -7.48
CA SER A 32 8.66 10.39 -7.63
C SER A 32 9.91 10.83 -6.88
N TYR A 33 10.15 10.29 -5.68
CA TYR A 33 11.35 10.58 -4.91
C TYR A 33 12.61 10.07 -5.62
N PHE A 34 12.61 8.84 -6.12
CA PHE A 34 13.71 8.29 -6.92
C PHE A 34 13.99 9.08 -8.20
N GLU A 35 12.95 9.61 -8.86
CA GLU A 35 13.12 10.44 -10.06
C GLU A 35 13.68 11.84 -9.76
N GLN A 36 13.51 12.34 -8.52
CA GLN A 36 13.91 13.68 -8.12
C GLN A 36 15.20 13.74 -7.29
N VAL A 37 15.64 12.62 -6.69
CA VAL A 37 16.82 12.61 -5.84
C VAL A 37 18.07 12.93 -6.66
N THR A 38 18.87 13.87 -6.15
CA THR A 38 20.14 14.29 -6.79
C THR A 38 21.35 14.01 -5.92
N GLU A 39 21.11 13.77 -4.64
CA GLU A 39 22.06 13.49 -3.59
C GLU A 39 22.58 12.05 -3.73
N PRO A 40 23.87 11.84 -4.07
CA PRO A 40 24.43 10.52 -4.31
C PRO A 40 24.24 9.55 -3.14
N ASP A 41 24.35 10.05 -1.90
CA ASP A 41 24.20 9.24 -0.68
C ASP A 41 22.76 8.77 -0.44
N LEU A 42 21.78 9.38 -1.10
CA LEU A 42 20.35 9.05 -0.98
C LEU A 42 19.82 8.22 -2.14
N VAL A 43 20.58 8.06 -3.23
CA VAL A 43 20.17 7.26 -4.39
C VAL A 43 19.90 5.81 -4.00
N ASP A 44 20.81 5.19 -3.23
CA ASP A 44 20.63 3.81 -2.77
C ASP A 44 19.39 3.67 -1.89
N PHE A 45 19.14 4.65 -1.02
CA PHE A 45 17.94 4.70 -0.21
C PHE A 45 16.67 4.82 -1.06
N ALA A 46 16.70 5.67 -2.10
CA ALA A 46 15.58 5.85 -3.03
C ALA A 46 15.28 4.57 -3.82
N ILE A 47 16.32 3.86 -4.28
CA ILE A 47 16.19 2.56 -4.96
C ILE A 47 15.53 1.53 -4.03
N LEU A 48 16.06 1.38 -2.81
CA LEU A 48 15.54 0.42 -1.83
C LEU A 48 14.09 0.72 -1.46
N SER A 49 13.77 2.00 -1.27
CA SER A 49 12.42 2.46 -0.95
C SER A 49 11.43 2.17 -2.08
N LEU A 50 11.82 2.44 -3.32
CA LEU A 50 11.02 2.14 -4.51
C LEU A 50 10.74 0.64 -4.62
N GLN A 51 11.78 -0.20 -4.50
CA GLN A 51 11.64 -1.66 -4.56
C GLN A 51 10.79 -2.23 -3.42
N ALA A 52 10.90 -1.67 -2.22
CA ALA A 52 10.11 -2.09 -1.07
C ALA A 52 8.62 -1.77 -1.28
N ALA A 53 8.30 -0.56 -1.77
CA ALA A 53 6.93 -0.15 -2.06
C ALA A 53 6.31 -0.99 -3.19
N GLU A 54 7.05 -1.24 -4.27
CA GLU A 54 6.61 -2.10 -5.39
C GLU A 54 6.28 -3.51 -4.90
N LYS A 55 7.18 -4.15 -4.13
CA LYS A 55 6.95 -5.50 -3.59
C LYS A 55 5.74 -5.57 -2.67
N ARG A 56 5.50 -4.53 -1.87
CA ARG A 56 4.32 -4.45 -0.99
C ARG A 56 3.03 -4.39 -1.80
N TYR A 57 2.97 -3.55 -2.82
CA TYR A 57 1.83 -3.47 -3.73
C TYR A 57 1.58 -4.81 -4.44
N GLU A 58 2.63 -5.41 -5.01
CA GLU A 58 2.52 -6.69 -5.72
C GLU A 58 2.00 -7.81 -4.81
N TYR A 59 2.48 -7.89 -3.57
CA TYR A 59 2.00 -8.85 -2.58
C TYR A 59 0.51 -8.68 -2.29
N LEU A 60 0.05 -7.45 -2.05
CA LEU A 60 -1.35 -7.17 -1.77
C LEU A 60 -2.25 -7.45 -2.98
N TRP A 61 -1.79 -7.10 -4.18
CA TRP A 61 -2.50 -7.38 -5.42
C TRP A 61 -2.70 -8.89 -5.64
N LYS A 62 -1.64 -9.69 -5.49
CA LYS A 62 -1.70 -11.15 -5.59
C LYS A 62 -2.65 -11.73 -4.56
N LYS A 63 -2.56 -11.28 -3.31
CA LYS A 63 -3.41 -11.74 -2.21
C LYS A 63 -4.89 -11.48 -2.45
N MET A 64 -5.26 -10.38 -3.12
CA MET A 64 -6.66 -10.14 -3.51
C MET A 64 -7.09 -11.04 -4.65
N LYS A 65 -6.28 -11.13 -5.70
CA LYS A 65 -6.59 -11.97 -6.86
C LYS A 65 -6.79 -13.44 -6.49
N ASP A 66 -5.98 -13.96 -5.58
CA ASP A 66 -6.09 -15.34 -5.09
C ASP A 66 -7.35 -15.57 -4.25
N LYS A 67 -7.95 -14.51 -3.68
CA LYS A 67 -9.21 -14.60 -2.93
C LYS A 67 -10.45 -14.48 -3.82
N ASP A 68 -10.31 -13.88 -5.00
CA ASP A 68 -11.39 -13.73 -5.98
C ASP A 68 -11.53 -14.97 -6.90
N SER A 69 -10.61 -15.95 -6.84
CA SER A 69 -10.64 -17.23 -7.59
C SER A 69 -11.15 -18.39 -6.75
#